data_AF-A0A7V4HDJ0-F1
#
_entry.id   AF-A0A7V4HDJ0-F1
#
_cell.length_a   1.000
_cell.length_b   1.000
_cell.length_c   1.000
_cell.angle_alpha   90.00
_cell.angle_beta   90.00
_cell.angle_gamma   90.00
#
_symmetry.space_group_name_H-M   'P 1'
#
loop_
_entity.id
_entity.type
_entity.pdbx_description
1 polymer ?
#
loop_
_entity_poly.entity_id
_entity_poly.type
_entity_poly.pdbx_seq_one_letter_code
_entity_poly.pdbx_strand_id
1 'polypeptide(L)'
;MDPEANSKQGGKKSSKLGWIILILFLLNMVLGSSASAFTVSRLLSFRSVFGESVAGYSDQGGTGMQSACPDSQIQVLLKNRNLWDRINANMATYKSAAQSNHIPWEMLAALHYREHGLSTSNPRNGEGPYQMTDYGNALRKNSGALSVSYQGRNRIIGWSDIQDFTIASDLAANILQLKSKNKLSASPSDAVVKDAFWGYNGRAYGAADNSPYVMNHFDSQHNDMRIKGWITNEDGSRFYVNNRDTADGAFTVYYLLRYQGEYDGSGRLTGFKVCQEPGGANVAAGNSLLSVPAVVELTSGDCGQASILMAALYYNPQLSSRYVGKDASGRYQTKDDISVVTPEFLNNHTKGSSRYNGESPQWRRANPAPSVGVEIIKKSLASGDPVVFFGKPGLIYDSQHIFVITGYDSANRAFYVNNPYVGGCQCAPSTTKPNGKLLTEDRIQHYFGGHGGPYGSSMIIRAKYL
;
A
#
# COMPACT_ATOMS: atom_id res chain seq x y z
N MET A 1 -44.55 -44.24 -58.69
CA MET A 1 -45.77 -43.51 -58.27
C MET A 1 -46.16 -44.08 -56.93
N ASP A 2 -46.15 -43.22 -55.92
CA ASP A 2 -46.53 -43.45 -54.53
C ASP A 2 -48.07 -43.58 -54.40
N PRO A 3 -48.69 -43.89 -53.22
CA PRO A 3 -48.12 -43.78 -51.87
C PRO A 3 -48.47 -44.87 -50.82
N GLU A 4 -47.89 -44.64 -49.63
CA GLU A 4 -48.25 -45.02 -48.25
C GLU A 4 -49.54 -45.84 -47.96
N ALA A 5 -49.46 -46.81 -47.03
CA ALA A 5 -49.91 -46.61 -45.62
C ALA A 5 -49.92 -47.89 -44.72
N ASN A 6 -49.54 -47.70 -43.45
CA ASN A 6 -49.92 -48.41 -42.20
C ASN A 6 -50.45 -49.87 -42.17
N SER A 7 -49.86 -50.71 -41.29
CA SER A 7 -50.60 -51.44 -40.23
C SER A 7 -49.68 -51.95 -39.10
N LYS A 8 -50.16 -52.76 -38.13
CA LYS A 8 -49.61 -52.90 -36.76
C LYS A 8 -49.24 -54.34 -36.32
N GLN A 9 -48.35 -54.39 -35.32
CA GLN A 9 -48.23 -55.38 -34.21
C GLN A 9 -47.72 -56.83 -34.46
N GLY A 10 -46.58 -57.14 -33.81
CA GLY A 10 -46.60 -58.06 -32.63
C GLY A 10 -45.95 -59.44 -32.76
N GLY A 11 -44.69 -59.61 -32.29
CA GLY A 11 -43.99 -60.91 -32.37
C GLY A 11 -42.79 -61.17 -31.44
N LYS A 12 -43.05 -61.48 -30.15
CA LYS A 12 -42.29 -62.39 -29.23
C LYS A 12 -40.75 -62.32 -29.04
N LYS A 13 -40.39 -62.22 -27.74
CA LYS A 13 -39.32 -62.93 -26.96
C LYS A 13 -37.88 -62.37 -26.85
N SER A 14 -37.57 -61.94 -25.61
CA SER A 14 -36.34 -62.14 -24.80
C SER A 14 -35.04 -61.39 -25.22
N SER A 15 -34.04 -61.17 -24.34
CA SER A 15 -33.84 -61.69 -22.97
C SER A 15 -33.03 -60.74 -22.04
N LYS A 16 -33.13 -60.98 -20.71
CA LYS A 16 -32.17 -60.65 -19.63
C LYS A 16 -31.54 -59.23 -19.55
N LEU A 17 -32.13 -58.34 -18.73
CA LEU A 17 -31.35 -57.34 -17.97
C LEU A 17 -32.03 -56.84 -16.66
N GLY A 18 -32.74 -57.71 -15.94
CA GLY A 18 -33.46 -57.34 -14.70
C GLY A 18 -32.87 -58.01 -13.45
N TRP A 19 -31.81 -57.44 -12.87
CA TRP A 19 -31.16 -57.99 -11.64
C TRP A 19 -30.47 -56.97 -10.70
N ILE A 20 -30.62 -55.65 -10.92
CA ILE A 20 -29.87 -54.63 -10.15
C ILE A 20 -30.78 -53.73 -9.27
N ILE A 21 -32.09 -53.70 -9.51
CA ILE A 21 -33.04 -52.81 -8.79
C ILE A 21 -33.90 -53.61 -7.78
N LEU A 22 -33.26 -54.31 -6.84
CA LEU A 22 -33.96 -55.01 -5.74
C LEU A 22 -33.16 -55.13 -4.42
N ILE A 23 -31.99 -54.49 -4.30
CA ILE A 23 -31.09 -54.65 -3.12
C ILE A 23 -30.94 -53.35 -2.30
N LEU A 24 -31.34 -52.19 -2.83
CA LEU A 24 -31.11 -50.87 -2.20
C LEU A 24 -32.29 -50.31 -1.39
N PHE A 25 -33.28 -51.12 -1.00
CA PHE A 25 -34.50 -50.63 -0.32
C PHE A 25 -34.92 -51.38 0.96
N LEU A 26 -34.10 -52.31 1.48
CA LEU A 26 -34.47 -53.15 2.64
C LEU A 26 -33.39 -53.28 3.74
N LEU A 27 -32.38 -52.41 3.78
CA LEU A 27 -31.50 -52.24 4.95
C LEU A 27 -31.22 -50.77 5.25
N ASN A 28 -32.00 -50.18 6.17
CA ASN A 28 -31.50 -49.39 7.31
C ASN A 28 -32.66 -48.86 8.17
N MET A 29 -33.22 -49.72 9.00
CA MET A 29 -33.93 -49.33 10.22
C MET A 29 -33.70 -50.43 11.27
N VAL A 30 -33.88 -50.10 12.56
CA VAL A 30 -33.68 -50.96 13.75
C VAL A 30 -32.22 -51.08 14.24
N LEU A 31 -31.97 -50.45 15.40
CA LEU A 31 -30.80 -50.56 16.31
C LEU A 31 -29.44 -50.02 15.84
N GLY A 32 -28.53 -49.58 16.72
CA GLY A 32 -28.69 -49.31 18.16
C GLY A 32 -27.44 -49.58 19.02
N SER A 33 -26.67 -48.53 19.33
CA SER A 33 -25.78 -48.39 20.51
C SER A 33 -24.73 -49.48 20.83
N SER A 34 -23.45 -49.21 20.55
CA SER A 34 -22.30 -49.43 21.47
C SER A 34 -20.98 -48.92 20.85
N ALA A 35 -19.86 -48.95 21.60
CA ALA A 35 -18.64 -48.20 21.27
C ALA A 35 -17.34 -49.05 21.26
N SER A 36 -16.26 -48.42 20.77
CA SER A 36 -14.82 -48.70 21.02
C SER A 36 -13.99 -49.38 19.91
N ALA A 37 -13.03 -48.58 19.42
CA ALA A 37 -11.60 -48.90 19.16
C ALA A 37 -11.14 -49.74 17.94
N PHE A 38 -10.19 -49.13 17.19
CA PHE A 38 -9.03 -49.75 16.49
C PHE A 38 -9.32 -50.59 15.20
N THR A 39 -8.53 -50.55 14.11
CA THR A 39 -7.35 -49.70 13.78
C THR A 39 -6.94 -49.76 12.28
N VAL A 40 -6.47 -48.64 11.69
CA VAL A 40 -5.58 -48.52 10.48
C VAL A 40 -6.17 -48.96 9.09
N SER A 41 -5.87 -48.40 7.90
CA SER A 41 -4.88 -47.41 7.35
C SER A 41 -5.55 -46.56 6.21
N ARG A 42 -5.25 -45.25 5.99
CA ARG A 42 -4.22 -44.61 5.09
C ARG A 42 -4.38 -44.89 3.57
N LEU A 43 -3.98 -44.07 2.58
CA LEU A 43 -3.44 -42.68 2.38
C LEU A 43 -3.58 -42.35 0.85
N LEU A 44 -3.42 -41.16 0.25
CA LEU A 44 -3.28 -39.73 0.64
C LEU A 44 -4.59 -38.99 0.22
N SER A 45 -4.76 -37.75 -0.30
CA SER A 45 -3.98 -36.54 -0.70
C SER A 45 -4.90 -35.31 -0.54
N PHE A 46 -4.45 -34.04 -0.53
CA PHE A 46 -3.11 -33.44 -0.65
C PHE A 46 -2.69 -32.84 0.71
N ARG A 47 -1.38 -32.65 0.95
CA ARG A 47 -0.86 -32.17 2.25
C ARG A 47 -0.32 -30.74 2.15
N SER A 48 -0.45 -30.00 3.26
CA SER A 48 0.29 -28.76 3.49
C SER A 48 1.80 -29.01 3.61
N VAL A 49 2.56 -27.94 3.37
CA VAL A 49 3.97 -27.75 3.73
C VAL A 49 3.99 -26.35 4.38
N PHE A 50 4.52 -26.12 5.57
CA PHE A 50 5.63 -26.77 6.27
C PHE A 50 5.23 -27.46 7.60
N GLY A 51 6.19 -28.20 8.16
CA GLY A 51 6.15 -28.73 9.53
C GLY A 51 6.88 -27.83 10.53
N GLU A 52 6.71 -28.14 11.81
CA GLU A 52 7.09 -27.33 12.96
C GLU A 52 8.61 -27.19 13.20
N SER A 53 8.99 -26.08 13.82
CA SER A 53 9.86 -26.14 15.00
C SER A 53 9.18 -25.36 16.14
N VAL A 54 8.99 -26.01 17.28
CA VAL A 54 8.39 -25.38 18.47
C VAL A 54 9.51 -25.04 19.46
N ALA A 55 9.82 -23.75 19.55
CA ALA A 55 10.58 -23.17 20.65
C ALA A 55 9.70 -22.09 21.29
N GLY A 56 9.52 -22.14 22.61
CA GLY A 56 8.59 -21.25 23.30
C GLY A 56 9.08 -19.81 23.31
N TYR A 57 8.39 -18.91 22.60
CA TYR A 57 8.62 -17.49 22.72
C TYR A 57 7.88 -16.95 23.95
N SER A 58 8.62 -16.56 24.99
CA SER A 58 8.04 -15.97 26.20
C SER A 58 7.52 -14.57 25.90
N ASP A 59 6.26 -14.30 26.26
CA ASP A 59 5.71 -12.95 26.26
C ASP A 59 6.42 -12.10 27.34
N GLN A 60 7.33 -11.24 26.91
CA GLN A 60 7.90 -10.16 27.72
C GLN A 60 7.75 -8.85 26.96
N GLY A 61 6.91 -7.97 27.50
CA GLY A 61 6.60 -6.68 26.89
C GLY A 61 7.77 -5.69 26.95
N GLY A 62 7.91 -4.89 25.89
CA GLY A 62 8.93 -3.85 25.79
C GLY A 62 8.55 -2.76 24.80
N THR A 63 8.32 -1.55 25.31
CA THR A 63 8.47 -0.24 24.63
C THR A 63 7.97 -0.11 23.18
N GLY A 64 6.72 0.33 23.03
CA GLY A 64 6.34 1.38 22.06
C GLY A 64 6.59 1.13 20.57
N MET A 65 5.64 0.46 19.91
CA MET A 65 5.42 0.71 18.49
C MET A 65 4.98 2.17 18.30
N GLN A 66 5.88 3.03 17.80
CA GLN A 66 5.46 4.27 17.16
C GLN A 66 4.54 3.90 15.98
N SER A 67 3.49 4.68 15.76
CA SER A 67 2.48 4.43 14.73
C SER A 67 3.10 4.59 13.33
N ALA A 68 3.60 3.50 12.76
CA ALA A 68 4.15 3.48 11.41
C ALA A 68 3.06 3.89 10.41
N CYS A 69 3.16 5.13 9.94
CA CYS A 69 2.31 5.64 8.88
C CYS A 69 2.67 4.99 7.54
N PRO A 70 1.70 4.66 6.67
CA PRO A 70 2.01 4.14 5.36
C PRO A 70 2.84 5.14 4.53
N ASP A 71 3.93 4.70 3.90
CA ASP A 71 4.79 5.56 3.09
C ASP A 71 4.08 6.03 1.81
N SER A 72 3.46 7.21 1.90
CA SER A 72 2.64 7.77 0.82
C SER A 72 3.33 7.90 -0.55
N GLN A 73 4.67 7.82 -0.63
CA GLN A 73 5.38 7.85 -1.92
C GLN A 73 5.27 6.55 -2.72
N ILE A 74 4.87 5.42 -2.10
CA ILE A 74 4.85 4.10 -2.75
C ILE A 74 3.42 3.70 -3.19
N GLN A 75 2.39 4.01 -2.40
CA GLN A 75 1.08 3.35 -2.48
C GLN A 75 0.31 3.63 -3.79
N VAL A 76 -0.25 2.56 -4.36
CA VAL A 76 -1.02 2.57 -5.60
C VAL A 76 -2.38 3.25 -5.41
N LEU A 77 -3.04 3.02 -4.26
CA LEU A 77 -4.31 3.64 -3.93
C LEU A 77 -4.20 5.16 -3.99
N LEU A 78 -3.24 5.75 -3.28
CA LEU A 78 -3.05 7.21 -3.19
C LEU A 78 -2.77 7.88 -4.55
N LYS A 79 -2.25 7.13 -5.53
CA LYS A 79 -1.88 7.65 -6.85
C LYS A 79 -2.98 7.51 -7.90
N ASN A 80 -4.08 6.80 -7.61
CA ASN A 80 -5.04 6.36 -8.63
C ASN A 80 -6.49 6.73 -8.27
N ARG A 81 -6.92 7.92 -8.72
CA ARG A 81 -8.29 8.46 -8.56
C ARG A 81 -9.39 7.49 -8.98
N ASN A 82 -9.18 6.69 -10.03
CA ASN A 82 -10.18 5.73 -10.51
C ASN A 82 -10.53 4.66 -9.45
N LEU A 83 -9.60 4.34 -8.54
CA LEU A 83 -9.88 3.47 -7.40
C LEU A 83 -10.75 4.17 -6.35
N TRP A 84 -10.53 5.47 -6.11
CA TRP A 84 -11.30 6.25 -5.14
C TRP A 84 -12.75 6.38 -5.61
N ASP A 85 -12.97 6.62 -6.91
CA ASP A 85 -14.31 6.70 -7.49
C ASP A 85 -15.03 5.34 -7.51
N ARG A 86 -14.31 4.22 -7.69
CA ARG A 86 -14.87 2.87 -7.46
C ARG A 86 -15.23 2.61 -5.99
N ILE A 87 -14.38 3.02 -5.04
CA ILE A 87 -14.69 2.94 -3.60
C ILE A 87 -15.94 3.74 -3.28
N ASN A 88 -16.06 4.96 -3.81
CA ASN A 88 -17.21 5.84 -3.63
C ASN A 88 -18.50 5.25 -4.24
N ALA A 89 -18.45 4.75 -5.48
CA ALA A 89 -19.61 4.12 -6.13
C ALA A 89 -20.14 2.91 -5.35
N ASN A 90 -19.24 2.11 -4.77
CA ASN A 90 -19.58 0.90 -4.03
C ASN A 90 -19.85 1.14 -2.52
N MET A 91 -19.71 2.37 -2.03
CA MET A 91 -19.60 2.64 -0.58
C MET A 91 -20.87 2.32 0.21
N ALA A 92 -22.05 2.50 -0.39
CA ALA A 92 -23.32 2.14 0.23
C ALA A 92 -23.40 0.63 0.50
N THR A 93 -22.96 -0.20 -0.45
CA THR A 93 -22.90 -1.66 -0.32
C THR A 93 -21.93 -2.08 0.78
N TYR A 94 -20.72 -1.51 0.82
CA TYR A 94 -19.76 -1.80 1.89
C TYR A 94 -20.32 -1.44 3.27
N LYS A 95 -20.91 -0.23 3.43
CA LYS A 95 -21.46 0.23 4.70
C LYS A 95 -22.62 -0.66 5.18
N SER A 96 -23.51 -1.08 4.29
CA SER A 96 -24.64 -1.98 4.60
C SER A 96 -24.19 -3.38 5.04
N ALA A 97 -23.29 -4.01 4.29
CA ALA A 97 -22.75 -5.33 4.61
C ALA A 97 -21.91 -5.32 5.91
N ALA A 98 -21.10 -4.28 6.11
CA ALA A 98 -20.27 -4.13 7.29
C ALA A 98 -21.08 -3.86 8.56
N GLN A 99 -22.14 -3.05 8.47
CA GLN A 99 -23.09 -2.83 9.57
C GLN A 99 -23.76 -4.14 10.02
N SER A 100 -24.19 -4.97 9.06
CA SER A 100 -24.81 -6.28 9.32
C SER A 100 -23.89 -7.29 10.00
N ASN A 101 -22.58 -7.22 9.76
CA ASN A 101 -21.59 -8.15 10.33
C ASN A 101 -20.76 -7.56 11.48
N HIS A 102 -21.10 -6.33 11.91
CA HIS A 102 -20.39 -5.56 12.93
C HIS A 102 -18.87 -5.45 12.66
N ILE A 103 -18.48 -5.10 11.43
CA ILE A 103 -17.09 -4.82 11.03
C ILE A 103 -16.95 -3.38 10.47
N PRO A 104 -15.73 -2.85 10.28
CA PRO A 104 -15.53 -1.60 9.55
C PRO A 104 -15.76 -1.80 8.04
N TRP A 105 -16.44 -0.87 7.38
CA TRP A 105 -16.71 -0.95 5.93
C TRP A 105 -15.42 -0.83 5.09
N GLU A 106 -14.41 -0.17 5.66
CA GLU A 106 -13.06 -0.03 5.10
C GLU A 106 -12.41 -1.40 4.85
N MET A 107 -12.76 -2.43 5.62
CA MET A 107 -12.24 -3.79 5.41
C MET A 107 -12.79 -4.45 4.14
N LEU A 108 -14.06 -4.18 3.79
CA LEU A 108 -14.65 -4.70 2.55
C LEU A 108 -14.08 -3.98 1.32
N ALA A 109 -13.89 -2.66 1.40
CA ALA A 109 -13.23 -1.90 0.34
C ALA A 109 -11.78 -2.38 0.10
N ALA A 110 -11.03 -2.65 1.18
CA ALA A 110 -9.68 -3.18 1.11
C ALA A 110 -9.62 -4.61 0.54
N LEU A 111 -10.54 -5.48 0.96
CA LEU A 111 -10.66 -6.84 0.44
C LEU A 111 -11.00 -6.82 -1.07
N HIS A 112 -12.04 -6.10 -1.47
CA HIS A 112 -12.45 -5.97 -2.87
C HIS A 112 -11.36 -5.35 -3.76
N TYR A 113 -10.50 -4.48 -3.22
CA TYR A 113 -9.30 -4.01 -3.90
C TYR A 113 -8.31 -5.16 -4.18
N ARG A 114 -7.98 -5.99 -3.18
CA ARG A 114 -7.05 -7.13 -3.40
C ARG A 114 -7.62 -8.17 -4.36
N GLU A 115 -8.89 -8.51 -4.19
CA GLU A 115 -9.52 -9.66 -4.84
C GLU A 115 -9.98 -9.37 -6.28
N HIS A 116 -10.42 -8.15 -6.59
CA HIS A 116 -10.85 -7.84 -7.96
C HIS A 116 -10.65 -6.36 -8.39
N GLY A 117 -9.71 -5.65 -7.76
CA GLY A 117 -9.38 -4.26 -8.14
C GLY A 117 -10.57 -3.31 -8.06
N LEU A 118 -11.48 -3.55 -7.11
CA LEU A 118 -12.75 -2.83 -6.90
C LEU A 118 -13.76 -2.97 -8.07
N SER A 119 -13.61 -3.98 -8.93
CA SER A 119 -14.53 -4.23 -10.03
C SER A 119 -15.72 -5.09 -9.59
N THR A 120 -16.94 -4.57 -9.69
CA THR A 120 -18.18 -5.30 -9.38
C THR A 120 -18.55 -6.37 -10.42
N SER A 121 -17.79 -6.45 -11.52
CA SER A 121 -17.86 -7.53 -12.51
C SER A 121 -17.48 -8.88 -11.89
N ASN A 122 -18.00 -9.97 -12.45
CA ASN A 122 -17.54 -11.30 -12.05
C ASN A 122 -16.24 -11.72 -12.76
N PRO A 123 -15.27 -12.30 -12.02
CA PRO A 123 -14.08 -12.93 -12.61
C PRO A 123 -14.45 -14.18 -13.43
N ARG A 124 -13.57 -14.56 -14.38
CA ARG A 124 -13.80 -15.73 -15.28
C ARG A 124 -13.89 -17.09 -14.55
N ASN A 125 -13.36 -17.22 -13.34
CA ASN A 125 -13.47 -18.43 -12.51
C ASN A 125 -14.87 -18.60 -11.87
N GLY A 126 -15.72 -17.55 -11.92
CA GLY A 126 -17.07 -17.53 -11.32
C GLY A 126 -17.09 -17.36 -9.80
N GLU A 127 -15.97 -17.03 -9.16
CA GLU A 127 -15.81 -17.04 -7.69
C GLU A 127 -16.17 -15.69 -7.02
N GLY A 128 -16.81 -14.78 -7.77
CA GLY A 128 -17.31 -13.51 -7.25
C GLY A 128 -16.30 -12.36 -7.22
N PRO A 129 -16.74 -11.11 -7.02
CA PRO A 129 -15.87 -9.95 -6.90
C PRO A 129 -14.94 -9.98 -5.67
N TYR A 130 -15.09 -10.97 -4.79
CA TYR A 130 -14.26 -11.21 -3.61
C TYR A 130 -13.44 -12.52 -3.66
N GLN A 131 -13.32 -13.17 -4.84
CA GLN A 131 -12.65 -14.49 -5.05
C GLN A 131 -12.91 -15.48 -3.90
N MET A 132 -14.16 -15.86 -3.67
CA MET A 132 -14.55 -16.75 -2.57
C MET A 132 -14.20 -18.21 -2.86
N THR A 133 -12.93 -18.54 -3.08
CA THR A 133 -12.46 -19.85 -3.53
C THR A 133 -12.88 -21.00 -2.60
N ASP A 134 -12.97 -20.77 -1.29
CA ASP A 134 -13.52 -21.74 -0.33
C ASP A 134 -15.00 -22.07 -0.66
N TYR A 135 -15.82 -21.05 -0.91
CA TYR A 135 -17.24 -21.22 -1.26
C TYR A 135 -17.42 -21.74 -2.69
N GLY A 136 -16.66 -21.24 -3.67
CA GLY A 136 -16.69 -21.76 -5.04
C GLY A 136 -16.37 -23.25 -5.10
N ASN A 137 -15.34 -23.71 -4.37
CA ASN A 137 -15.02 -25.13 -4.27
C ASN A 137 -16.06 -25.95 -3.49
N ALA A 138 -16.71 -25.36 -2.49
CA ALA A 138 -17.82 -26.00 -1.79
C ALA A 138 -19.09 -26.11 -2.68
N LEU A 139 -19.41 -25.08 -3.46
CA LEU A 139 -20.52 -25.09 -4.43
C LEU A 139 -20.28 -26.09 -5.56
N ARG A 140 -19.05 -26.18 -6.10
CA ARG A 140 -18.65 -27.23 -7.07
C ARG A 140 -18.90 -28.64 -6.53
N LYS A 141 -18.71 -28.88 -5.22
CA LYS A 141 -18.89 -30.19 -4.58
C LYS A 141 -20.34 -30.50 -4.20
N ASN A 142 -21.15 -29.49 -3.89
CA ASN A 142 -22.53 -29.64 -3.43
C ASN A 142 -23.55 -29.25 -4.50
N SER A 143 -23.30 -29.61 -5.77
CA SER A 143 -24.21 -29.40 -6.91
C SER A 143 -24.73 -27.97 -7.09
N GLY A 144 -23.95 -26.96 -6.71
CA GLY A 144 -24.30 -25.55 -6.84
C GLY A 144 -25.11 -24.94 -5.68
N ALA A 145 -25.32 -25.65 -4.57
CA ALA A 145 -25.98 -25.14 -3.37
C ALA A 145 -25.18 -25.45 -2.09
N LEU A 146 -25.01 -24.47 -1.21
CA LEU A 146 -24.30 -24.63 0.07
C LEU A 146 -25.13 -24.08 1.23
N SER A 147 -25.30 -24.85 2.30
CA SER A 147 -25.87 -24.34 3.55
C SER A 147 -24.76 -23.69 4.38
N VAL A 148 -24.87 -22.39 4.62
CA VAL A 148 -23.96 -21.60 5.46
C VAL A 148 -24.69 -21.09 6.69
N SER A 149 -24.02 -21.13 7.86
CA SER A 149 -24.54 -20.52 9.08
C SER A 149 -24.08 -19.06 9.16
N TYR A 150 -25.04 -18.14 9.10
CA TYR A 150 -24.84 -16.70 9.05
C TYR A 150 -25.78 -16.04 10.06
N GLN A 151 -25.26 -15.19 10.97
CA GLN A 151 -26.04 -14.58 12.06
C GLN A 151 -26.92 -15.56 12.86
N GLY A 152 -26.48 -16.81 13.05
CA GLY A 152 -27.25 -17.85 13.74
C GLY A 152 -28.43 -18.44 12.93
N ARG A 153 -28.52 -18.14 11.63
CA ARG A 153 -29.50 -18.70 10.69
C ARG A 153 -28.77 -19.52 9.63
N ASN A 154 -29.36 -20.64 9.21
CA ASN A 154 -28.86 -21.39 8.06
C ASN A 154 -29.45 -20.78 6.78
N ARG A 155 -28.58 -20.23 5.92
CA ARG A 155 -28.93 -19.74 4.58
C ARG A 155 -28.41 -20.74 3.55
N ILE A 156 -29.24 -21.08 2.55
CA ILE A 156 -28.74 -21.72 1.33
C ILE A 156 -28.23 -20.61 0.42
N ILE A 157 -26.98 -20.74 -0.05
CA ILE A 157 -26.39 -19.88 -1.07
C ILE A 157 -26.05 -20.70 -2.32
N GLY A 158 -26.15 -20.08 -3.49
CA GLY A 158 -25.73 -20.65 -4.77
C GLY A 158 -24.66 -19.80 -5.47
N TRP A 159 -24.38 -20.14 -6.73
CA TRP A 159 -23.45 -19.37 -7.58
C TRP A 159 -23.87 -17.91 -7.73
N SER A 160 -25.17 -17.64 -7.85
CA SER A 160 -25.71 -16.28 -7.93
C SER A 160 -25.45 -15.44 -6.68
N ASP A 161 -25.46 -16.03 -5.48
CA ASP A 161 -25.21 -15.32 -4.23
C ASP A 161 -23.76 -14.83 -4.10
N ILE A 162 -22.79 -15.63 -4.54
CA ILE A 162 -21.38 -15.19 -4.53
C ILE A 162 -21.03 -14.29 -5.72
N GLN A 163 -21.88 -14.23 -6.75
CA GLN A 163 -21.69 -13.42 -7.95
C GLN A 163 -22.45 -12.09 -7.94
N ASP A 164 -23.50 -11.96 -7.13
CA ASP A 164 -24.13 -10.67 -6.84
C ASP A 164 -23.24 -9.84 -5.91
N PHE A 165 -22.89 -8.61 -6.29
CA PHE A 165 -21.96 -7.79 -5.51
C PHE A 165 -22.48 -7.41 -4.12
N THR A 166 -23.81 -7.31 -3.92
CA THR A 166 -24.39 -6.96 -2.62
C THR A 166 -24.35 -8.14 -1.67
N ILE A 167 -24.80 -9.30 -2.12
CA ILE A 167 -24.78 -10.55 -1.34
C ILE A 167 -23.34 -10.99 -1.09
N ALA A 168 -22.45 -10.92 -2.09
CA ALA A 168 -21.04 -11.23 -1.93
C ALA A 168 -20.34 -10.27 -0.95
N SER A 169 -20.74 -9.00 -0.86
CA SER A 169 -20.19 -8.09 0.17
C SER A 169 -20.56 -8.52 1.59
N ASP A 170 -21.78 -9.00 1.79
CA ASP A 170 -22.26 -9.53 3.08
C ASP A 170 -21.60 -10.87 3.45
N LEU A 171 -21.50 -11.79 2.51
CA LEU A 171 -20.78 -13.05 2.68
C LEU A 171 -19.27 -12.82 2.93
N ALA A 172 -18.65 -11.84 2.28
CA ALA A 172 -17.24 -11.49 2.51
C ALA A 172 -17.01 -10.96 3.92
N ALA A 173 -17.92 -10.12 4.43
CA ALA A 173 -17.88 -9.63 5.80
C ALA A 173 -18.02 -10.76 6.83
N ASN A 174 -18.90 -11.74 6.55
CA ASN A 174 -19.05 -12.93 7.37
C ASN A 174 -17.78 -13.81 7.36
N ILE A 175 -17.16 -14.01 6.19
CA ILE A 175 -15.89 -14.75 6.07
C ILE A 175 -14.80 -14.04 6.88
N LEU A 176 -14.68 -12.70 6.81
CA LEU A 176 -13.73 -11.94 7.63
C LEU A 176 -13.94 -12.16 9.15
N GLN A 177 -15.20 -12.15 9.62
CA GLN A 177 -15.51 -12.52 11.01
C GLN A 177 -15.03 -13.94 11.33
N LEU A 178 -15.41 -14.94 10.55
CA LEU A 178 -15.03 -16.34 10.78
C LEU A 178 -13.51 -16.56 10.77
N LYS A 179 -12.78 -15.97 9.80
CA LYS A 179 -11.32 -16.07 9.68
C LYS A 179 -10.58 -15.39 10.84
N SER A 180 -11.18 -14.37 11.46
CA SER A 180 -10.71 -13.70 12.70
C SER A 180 -11.06 -14.46 14.01
N LYS A 181 -11.84 -15.55 13.92
CA LYS A 181 -12.47 -16.25 15.05
C LYS A 181 -13.49 -15.38 15.80
N ASN A 182 -14.31 -14.64 15.05
CA ASN A 182 -15.36 -13.74 15.52
C ASN A 182 -14.85 -12.65 16.48
N LYS A 183 -13.66 -12.08 16.19
CA LYS A 183 -13.01 -11.03 16.99
C LYS A 183 -13.17 -9.63 16.41
N LEU A 184 -13.72 -9.47 15.20
CA LEU A 184 -13.93 -8.14 14.62
C LEU A 184 -15.13 -7.46 15.28
N SER A 185 -15.03 -6.14 15.39
CA SER A 185 -16.07 -5.23 15.87
C SER A 185 -16.12 -4.01 14.95
N ALA A 186 -16.98 -3.02 15.24
CA ALA A 186 -16.99 -1.75 14.51
C ALA A 186 -15.70 -0.91 14.68
N SER A 187 -14.90 -1.22 15.71
CA SER A 187 -13.57 -0.62 15.98
C SER A 187 -12.61 -1.71 16.49
N PRO A 188 -12.13 -2.61 15.61
CA PRO A 188 -11.21 -3.68 15.97
C PRO A 188 -9.78 -3.13 16.12
N SER A 189 -8.93 -3.82 16.87
CA SER A 189 -7.50 -3.53 16.87
C SER A 189 -6.83 -4.03 15.60
N ASP A 190 -5.81 -3.31 15.13
CA ASP A 190 -5.06 -3.60 13.90
C ASP A 190 -4.60 -5.06 13.80
N ALA A 191 -4.14 -5.65 14.91
CA ALA A 191 -3.73 -7.06 14.96
C ALA A 191 -4.85 -8.03 14.55
N VAL A 192 -6.11 -7.73 14.90
CA VAL A 192 -7.27 -8.56 14.50
C VAL A 192 -7.64 -8.32 13.03
N VAL A 193 -7.50 -7.09 12.54
CA VAL A 193 -7.71 -6.77 11.11
C VAL A 193 -6.68 -7.50 10.24
N LYS A 194 -5.40 -7.42 10.62
CA LYS A 194 -4.30 -8.17 10.00
C LYS A 194 -4.55 -9.67 10.03
N ASP A 195 -4.97 -10.23 11.17
CA ASP A 195 -5.27 -11.66 11.31
C ASP A 195 -6.48 -12.10 10.44
N ALA A 196 -7.50 -11.26 10.30
CA ALA A 196 -8.66 -11.52 9.45
C ALA A 196 -8.27 -11.59 7.96
N PHE A 197 -7.52 -10.60 7.45
CA PHE A 197 -7.04 -10.61 6.06
C PHE A 197 -6.04 -11.74 5.80
N TRP A 198 -5.14 -12.00 6.75
CA TRP A 198 -4.20 -13.12 6.67
C TRP A 198 -4.93 -14.47 6.66
N GLY A 199 -5.99 -14.58 7.46
CA GLY A 199 -6.92 -15.71 7.47
C GLY A 199 -7.68 -15.89 6.16
N TYR A 200 -8.13 -14.80 5.53
CA TYR A 200 -8.80 -14.82 4.22
C TYR A 200 -7.86 -15.43 3.16
N ASN A 201 -6.65 -14.89 3.02
CA ASN A 201 -5.60 -15.38 2.12
C ASN A 201 -4.85 -16.63 2.65
N GLY A 202 -5.56 -17.57 3.28
CA GLY A 202 -5.07 -18.91 3.60
C GLY A 202 -3.88 -19.03 4.58
N ARG A 203 -3.51 -17.94 5.28
CA ARG A 203 -2.42 -17.87 6.27
C ARG A 203 -1.03 -18.24 5.74
N ALA A 204 -0.76 -17.97 4.46
CA ALA A 204 0.57 -18.10 3.86
C ALA A 204 1.61 -17.15 4.51
N TYR A 205 2.91 -17.36 4.26
CA TYR A 205 4.03 -16.52 4.76
C TYR A 205 4.27 -16.56 6.29
N GLY A 206 3.56 -17.40 7.04
CA GLY A 206 3.86 -17.74 8.44
C GLY A 206 3.42 -16.71 9.50
N ALA A 207 3.33 -15.43 9.13
CA ALA A 207 2.72 -14.38 9.94
C ALA A 207 1.97 -13.39 9.03
N ALA A 208 1.02 -12.64 9.60
CA ALA A 208 0.29 -11.61 8.87
C ALA A 208 1.21 -10.51 8.33
N ASP A 209 2.21 -10.10 9.12
CA ASP A 209 3.13 -9.03 8.72
C ASP A 209 4.05 -9.44 7.55
N ASN A 210 4.47 -10.71 7.52
CA ASN A 210 5.26 -11.28 6.41
C ASN A 210 4.46 -11.47 5.10
N SER A 211 3.15 -11.21 5.09
CA SER A 211 2.28 -11.51 3.96
C SER A 211 2.16 -10.31 2.98
N PRO A 212 2.63 -10.41 1.72
CA PRO A 212 2.46 -9.35 0.72
C PRO A 212 0.99 -8.99 0.50
N TYR A 213 0.09 -9.97 0.60
CA TYR A 213 -1.34 -9.76 0.51
C TYR A 213 -1.86 -8.79 1.58
N VAL A 214 -1.29 -8.82 2.79
CA VAL A 214 -1.75 -8.04 3.95
C VAL A 214 -1.02 -6.70 4.04
N MET A 215 0.32 -6.70 3.95
CA MET A 215 1.16 -5.56 4.31
C MET A 215 1.89 -4.86 3.17
N ASN A 216 1.83 -5.33 1.91
CA ASN A 216 2.67 -4.73 0.87
C ASN A 216 2.43 -3.21 0.73
N HIS A 217 3.51 -2.47 0.55
CA HIS A 217 3.52 -1.00 0.57
C HIS A 217 2.90 -0.41 1.87
N PHE A 218 3.03 -1.05 3.03
CA PHE A 218 2.69 -0.39 4.30
C PHE A 218 3.80 0.61 4.65
N ASP A 219 4.86 0.14 5.28
CA ASP A 219 6.05 0.92 5.63
C ASP A 219 7.28 0.52 4.77
N SER A 220 8.45 1.03 5.12
CA SER A 220 9.72 0.76 4.44
C SER A 220 10.26 -0.67 4.59
N GLN A 221 9.81 -1.43 5.60
CA GLN A 221 10.12 -2.87 5.75
C GLN A 221 9.19 -3.71 4.88
N HIS A 222 7.95 -3.27 4.70
CA HIS A 222 6.91 -3.94 3.92
C HIS A 222 6.80 -3.40 2.47
N ASN A 223 7.86 -2.77 1.95
CA ASN A 223 7.95 -2.36 0.55
C ASN A 223 8.41 -3.52 -0.35
N ASP A 224 7.96 -3.54 -1.61
CA ASP A 224 8.35 -4.50 -2.65
C ASP A 224 8.28 -5.97 -2.24
N MET A 225 7.32 -6.31 -1.38
CA MET A 225 7.10 -7.67 -0.91
C MET A 225 6.77 -8.58 -2.10
N ARG A 226 7.19 -9.85 -2.01
CA ARG A 226 7.14 -10.77 -3.14
C ARG A 226 6.16 -11.91 -2.91
N ILE A 227 5.27 -12.11 -3.87
CA ILE A 227 4.45 -13.32 -3.96
C ILE A 227 5.39 -14.48 -4.28
N LYS A 228 5.51 -15.43 -3.34
CA LYS A 228 6.38 -16.60 -3.43
C LYS A 228 5.58 -17.87 -3.16
N GLY A 229 5.61 -18.83 -4.08
CA GLY A 229 4.88 -20.08 -3.88
C GLY A 229 4.81 -20.96 -5.12
N TRP A 230 4.29 -22.17 -4.95
CA TRP A 230 4.09 -23.14 -6.03
C TRP A 230 2.62 -23.13 -6.48
N ILE A 231 2.36 -22.52 -7.63
CA ILE A 231 1.05 -22.60 -8.30
C ILE A 231 0.95 -23.93 -9.05
N THR A 232 -0.25 -24.50 -9.07
CA THR A 232 -0.57 -25.70 -9.85
C THR A 232 -1.42 -25.27 -11.05
N ASN A 233 -1.04 -25.70 -12.25
CA ASN A 233 -1.77 -25.50 -13.49
C ASN A 233 -2.99 -26.44 -13.58
N GLU A 234 -3.87 -26.21 -14.56
CA GLU A 234 -5.05 -27.06 -14.81
C GLU A 234 -4.68 -28.51 -15.20
N ASP A 235 -3.49 -28.73 -15.76
CA ASP A 235 -2.93 -30.06 -16.07
C ASP A 235 -2.28 -30.77 -14.87
N GLY A 236 -2.29 -30.14 -13.69
CA GLY A 236 -1.65 -30.65 -12.47
C GLY A 236 -0.14 -30.41 -12.36
N SER A 237 0.51 -29.85 -13.40
CA SER A 237 1.91 -29.42 -13.32
C SER A 237 2.06 -28.26 -12.35
N ARG A 238 3.26 -28.09 -11.75
CA ARG A 238 3.51 -27.05 -10.75
C ARG A 238 4.67 -26.15 -11.16
N PHE A 239 4.47 -24.85 -11.07
CA PHE A 239 5.51 -23.84 -11.34
C PHE A 239 5.70 -22.93 -10.12
N TYR A 240 6.93 -22.45 -9.94
CA TYR A 240 7.29 -21.58 -8.83
C TYR A 240 7.17 -20.12 -9.23
N VAL A 241 6.32 -19.36 -8.52
CA VAL A 241 6.20 -17.90 -8.63
C VAL A 241 7.12 -17.25 -7.61
N ASN A 242 7.80 -16.18 -8.03
CA ASN A 242 8.62 -15.32 -7.19
C ASN A 242 8.58 -13.89 -7.75
N ASN A 243 7.39 -13.29 -7.77
CA ASN A 243 7.14 -11.98 -8.39
C ASN A 243 7.02 -10.91 -7.30
N ARG A 244 7.44 -9.68 -7.59
CA ARG A 244 7.10 -8.50 -6.77
C ARG A 244 5.58 -8.31 -6.81
N ASP A 245 4.95 -8.18 -5.66
CA ASP A 245 3.55 -7.75 -5.60
C ASP A 245 3.50 -6.26 -5.98
N THR A 246 2.57 -5.90 -6.84
CA THR A 246 2.40 -4.53 -7.35
C THR A 246 1.14 -3.86 -6.81
N ALA A 247 0.33 -4.58 -6.03
CA ALA A 247 -0.82 -4.03 -5.33
C ALA A 247 -0.44 -3.68 -3.88
N ASP A 248 -1.12 -2.68 -3.32
CA ASP A 248 -1.03 -2.39 -1.89
C ASP A 248 -1.63 -3.57 -1.08
N GLY A 249 -1.17 -3.76 0.15
CA GLY A 249 -1.71 -4.77 1.06
C GLY A 249 -3.15 -4.47 1.51
N ALA A 250 -3.90 -5.51 1.89
CA ALA A 250 -5.25 -5.35 2.44
C ALA A 250 -5.26 -4.46 3.70
N PHE A 251 -4.30 -4.65 4.60
CA PHE A 251 -4.16 -3.80 5.78
C PHE A 251 -3.69 -2.39 5.41
N THR A 252 -2.82 -2.24 4.41
CA THR A 252 -2.43 -0.92 3.85
C THR A 252 -3.64 -0.13 3.36
N VAL A 253 -4.49 -0.73 2.51
CA VAL A 253 -5.69 -0.05 1.99
C VAL A 253 -6.72 0.22 3.10
N TYR A 254 -6.90 -0.72 4.03
CA TYR A 254 -7.74 -0.50 5.21
C TYR A 254 -7.26 0.70 6.04
N TYR A 255 -5.98 0.75 6.40
CA TYR A 255 -5.41 1.80 7.25
C TYR A 255 -5.50 3.17 6.57
N LEU A 256 -5.18 3.23 5.28
CA LEU A 256 -5.35 4.46 4.48
C LEU A 256 -6.80 4.95 4.54
N LEU A 257 -7.79 4.09 4.26
CA LEU A 257 -9.21 4.50 4.28
C LEU A 257 -9.68 4.88 5.69
N ARG A 258 -9.27 4.12 6.71
CA ARG A 258 -9.77 4.23 8.08
C ARG A 258 -9.22 5.43 8.85
N TYR A 259 -7.93 5.74 8.68
CA TYR A 259 -7.24 6.74 9.49
C TYR A 259 -6.79 7.97 8.69
N GLN A 260 -6.40 7.77 7.42
CA GLN A 260 -5.92 8.84 6.54
C GLN A 260 -6.99 9.38 5.58
N GLY A 261 -8.08 8.65 5.32
CA GLY A 261 -9.13 9.06 4.40
C GLY A 261 -9.77 10.40 4.78
N GLU A 262 -9.92 11.29 3.79
CA GLU A 262 -10.66 12.54 3.92
C GLU A 262 -12.02 12.38 3.24
N TYR A 263 -13.07 12.75 3.96
CA TYR A 263 -14.46 12.55 3.52
C TYR A 263 -15.23 13.87 3.61
N ASP A 264 -16.11 14.13 2.65
CA ASP A 264 -17.03 15.27 2.71
C ASP A 264 -18.25 15.00 3.63
N GLY A 265 -19.15 15.98 3.75
CA GLY A 265 -20.36 15.88 4.56
C GLY A 265 -21.38 14.83 4.11
N SER A 266 -21.24 14.24 2.91
CA SER A 266 -22.00 13.06 2.48
C SER A 266 -21.32 11.74 2.86
N GLY A 267 -20.10 11.80 3.39
CA GLY A 267 -19.27 10.65 3.69
C GLY A 267 -18.61 10.03 2.45
N ARG A 268 -18.50 10.78 1.34
CA ARG A 268 -17.77 10.39 0.11
C ARG A 268 -16.27 10.71 0.30
N LEU A 269 -15.40 9.78 -0.10
CA LEU A 269 -13.94 9.92 -0.08
C LEU A 269 -13.51 11.00 -1.08
N THR A 270 -13.04 12.14 -0.57
CA THR A 270 -12.57 13.28 -1.35
C THR A 270 -11.06 13.32 -1.49
N GLY A 271 -10.33 12.84 -0.48
CA GLY A 271 -8.89 12.93 -0.36
C GLY A 271 -8.30 11.85 0.55
N PHE A 272 -6.99 11.95 0.78
CA PHE A 272 -6.31 11.33 1.89
C PHE A 272 -5.38 12.38 2.48
N LYS A 273 -5.37 12.48 3.81
CA LYS A 273 -4.32 13.16 4.56
C LYS A 273 -3.01 12.54 4.11
N VAL A 274 -2.09 13.38 3.62
CA VAL A 274 -0.70 12.96 3.50
C VAL A 274 -0.23 12.62 4.90
N CYS A 275 0.41 11.46 5.06
CA CYS A 275 1.03 11.05 6.30
C CYS A 275 2.13 12.06 6.69
N GLN A 276 1.75 13.11 7.42
CA GLN A 276 2.70 13.81 8.27
C GLN A 276 3.08 12.82 9.36
N GLU A 277 4.37 12.45 9.39
CA GLU A 277 5.04 11.99 10.60
C GLU A 277 4.58 12.85 11.80
N PRO A 278 4.43 12.30 13.02
CA PRO A 278 4.09 13.06 14.23
C PRO A 278 5.15 14.09 14.68
N GLY A 279 5.42 15.08 13.83
CA GLY A 279 6.32 16.23 14.02
C GLY A 279 5.65 17.58 13.77
N GLY A 280 4.33 17.60 13.52
CA GLY A 280 3.51 18.81 13.38
C GLY A 280 3.25 19.58 14.68
N ALA A 281 3.81 19.13 15.82
CA ALA A 281 3.78 19.84 17.09
C ALA A 281 4.96 19.43 17.99
N ASN A 282 5.80 20.40 18.38
CA ASN A 282 6.72 20.36 19.53
C ASN A 282 7.54 19.06 19.76
N VAL A 283 8.31 18.62 18.77
CA VAL A 283 9.37 17.62 19.01
C VAL A 283 10.57 18.31 19.66
N ALA A 284 10.88 17.95 20.90
CA ALA A 284 12.09 18.39 21.59
C ALA A 284 13.36 17.88 20.87
N ALA A 285 14.50 18.56 21.03
CA ALA A 285 15.71 18.37 20.24
C ALA A 285 16.19 16.90 20.16
N GLY A 286 15.84 16.21 19.06
CA GLY A 286 16.13 14.80 18.82
C GLY A 286 15.67 14.35 17.43
N ASN A 287 16.53 14.58 16.43
CA ASN A 287 16.44 14.08 15.06
C ASN A 287 15.16 14.44 14.27
N SER A 288 15.10 15.66 13.74
CA SER A 288 14.08 16.05 12.74
C SER A 288 14.49 15.65 11.32
N LEU A 289 13.60 14.96 10.61
CA LEU A 289 13.72 14.63 9.18
C LEU A 289 12.42 15.01 8.46
N LEU A 290 12.55 15.64 7.30
CA LEU A 290 11.46 16.12 6.47
C LEU A 290 11.29 15.22 5.24
N SER A 291 10.05 14.80 4.97
CA SER A 291 9.67 13.90 3.86
C SER A 291 9.68 14.62 2.50
N VAL A 292 10.83 15.18 2.13
CA VAL A 292 11.03 15.87 0.84
C VAL A 292 11.03 14.84 -0.30
N PRO A 293 10.21 15.02 -1.36
CA PRO A 293 10.15 14.09 -2.48
C PRO A 293 11.47 13.90 -3.21
N ALA A 294 11.70 12.68 -3.73
CA ALA A 294 12.85 12.37 -4.55
C ALA A 294 12.70 12.93 -5.98
N VAL A 295 13.74 13.60 -6.49
CA VAL A 295 13.89 14.01 -7.89
C VAL A 295 15.28 13.61 -8.37
N VAL A 296 15.38 13.12 -9.60
CA VAL A 296 16.64 12.68 -10.23
C VAL A 296 17.06 13.75 -11.24
N GLU A 297 18.36 14.10 -11.30
CA GLU A 297 18.88 14.96 -12.37
C GLU A 297 18.91 14.20 -13.71
N LEU A 298 18.46 14.85 -14.79
CA LEU A 298 18.29 14.19 -16.10
C LEU A 298 19.64 13.97 -16.81
N THR A 299 20.56 14.91 -16.63
CA THR A 299 21.96 14.84 -17.07
C THR A 299 22.87 15.49 -16.03
N SER A 300 24.17 15.15 -16.08
CA SER A 300 25.20 15.67 -15.18
C SER A 300 25.24 17.21 -15.21
N GLY A 301 24.71 17.85 -14.17
CA GLY A 301 24.61 19.30 -14.06
C GLY A 301 23.20 19.81 -13.77
N ASP A 302 22.16 19.01 -14.02
CA ASP A 302 20.77 19.40 -13.72
C ASP A 302 20.45 19.34 -12.19
N CYS A 303 21.41 18.93 -11.35
CA CYS A 303 21.32 18.87 -9.88
C CYS A 303 20.65 20.10 -9.20
N GLY A 304 20.89 21.31 -9.72
CA GLY A 304 20.26 22.54 -9.23
C GLY A 304 18.77 22.64 -9.55
N GLN A 305 18.38 22.23 -10.76
CA GLN A 305 16.97 22.16 -11.17
C GLN A 305 16.23 21.13 -10.34
N ALA A 306 16.82 19.93 -10.22
CA ALA A 306 16.25 18.81 -9.48
C ALA A 306 16.06 19.15 -7.99
N SER A 307 17.08 19.71 -7.33
CA SER A 307 17.01 20.09 -5.90
C SER A 307 15.94 21.13 -5.62
N ILE A 308 15.78 22.14 -6.49
CA ILE A 308 14.76 23.16 -6.28
C ILE A 308 13.36 22.61 -6.60
N LEU A 309 13.23 21.67 -7.55
CA LEU A 309 11.98 20.96 -7.79
C LEU A 309 11.59 20.06 -6.59
N MET A 310 12.53 19.35 -5.96
CA MET A 310 12.27 18.62 -4.70
C MET A 310 11.67 19.55 -3.63
N ALA A 311 12.30 20.71 -3.41
CA ALA A 311 11.87 21.69 -2.43
C ALA A 311 10.51 22.33 -2.80
N ALA A 312 10.20 22.51 -4.09
CA ALA A 312 8.90 23.00 -4.54
C ALA A 312 7.78 21.97 -4.34
N LEU A 313 8.02 20.71 -4.74
CA LEU A 313 7.10 19.58 -4.59
C LEU A 313 6.69 19.35 -3.14
N TYR A 314 7.61 19.53 -2.19
CA TYR A 314 7.36 19.38 -0.76
C TYR A 314 6.22 20.28 -0.22
N TYR A 315 6.11 21.53 -0.70
CA TYR A 315 4.97 22.41 -0.32
C TYR A 315 3.79 22.34 -1.30
N ASN A 316 4.02 21.88 -2.53
CA ASN A 316 3.01 21.81 -3.57
C ASN A 316 3.08 20.48 -4.35
N PRO A 317 2.56 19.37 -3.79
CA PRO A 317 2.54 18.06 -4.44
C PRO A 317 1.67 17.97 -5.70
N GLN A 318 0.95 19.05 -6.06
CA GLN A 318 0.16 19.14 -7.30
C GLN A 318 1.01 19.63 -8.50
N LEU A 319 2.24 20.11 -8.26
CA LEU A 319 3.25 20.18 -9.32
C LEU A 319 3.52 18.74 -9.77
N SER A 320 3.26 18.40 -11.03
CA SER A 320 3.58 17.04 -11.49
C SER A 320 5.09 16.86 -11.65
N SER A 321 5.59 15.64 -11.48
CA SER A 321 6.98 15.28 -11.79
C SER A 321 7.35 15.38 -13.28
N ARG A 322 6.38 15.75 -14.14
CA ARG A 322 6.59 16.12 -15.55
C ARG A 322 6.43 17.62 -15.83
N TYR A 323 6.04 18.44 -14.83
CA TYR A 323 5.76 19.86 -15.03
C TYR A 323 6.84 20.78 -14.48
N VAL A 324 7.56 21.34 -15.44
CA VAL A 324 8.22 22.63 -15.36
C VAL A 324 7.15 23.72 -15.56
N GLY A 325 7.35 24.90 -14.97
CA GLY A 325 6.34 25.95 -14.94
C GLY A 325 5.99 26.57 -16.31
N LYS A 326 4.99 27.45 -16.29
CA LYS A 326 4.79 28.45 -17.34
C LYS A 326 5.53 29.72 -16.98
N ASP A 327 6.07 30.41 -17.99
CA ASP A 327 6.58 31.77 -17.81
C ASP A 327 5.44 32.79 -17.67
N ALA A 328 5.79 34.06 -17.41
CA ALA A 328 4.81 35.14 -17.21
C ALA A 328 3.96 35.45 -18.47
N SER A 329 4.31 34.90 -19.64
CA SER A 329 3.48 34.98 -20.86
C SER A 329 2.55 33.78 -21.05
N GLY A 330 2.62 32.78 -20.15
CA GLY A 330 1.82 31.56 -20.21
C GLY A 330 2.41 30.46 -21.11
N ARG A 331 3.62 30.66 -21.65
CA ARG A 331 4.36 29.69 -22.47
C ARG A 331 4.96 28.61 -21.57
N TYR A 332 4.89 27.35 -22.01
CA TYR A 332 5.48 26.21 -21.28
C TYR A 332 7.00 26.25 -21.39
N GLN A 333 7.70 26.05 -20.27
CA GLN A 333 9.16 25.94 -20.23
C GLN A 333 9.62 24.49 -20.46
N THR A 334 10.51 24.32 -21.43
CA THR A 334 11.24 23.07 -21.74
C THR A 334 12.55 23.01 -20.96
N LYS A 335 13.33 21.91 -21.05
CA LYS A 335 14.63 21.77 -20.35
C LYS A 335 15.55 22.98 -20.56
N ASP A 336 15.57 23.53 -21.77
CA ASP A 336 16.48 24.61 -22.16
C ASP A 336 16.08 25.97 -21.56
N ASP A 337 14.80 26.12 -21.17
CA ASP A 337 14.28 27.30 -20.48
C ASP A 337 14.57 27.31 -18.95
N ILE A 338 15.09 26.21 -18.38
CA ILE A 338 15.29 25.98 -16.93
C ILE A 338 16.74 26.31 -16.49
N SER A 339 17.51 26.98 -17.33
CA SER A 339 18.95 27.23 -17.13
C SER A 339 19.29 28.00 -15.84
N VAL A 340 18.32 28.68 -15.22
CA VAL A 340 18.50 29.37 -13.93
C VAL A 340 17.29 29.18 -12.99
N VAL A 341 17.23 28.05 -12.27
CA VAL A 341 16.28 27.92 -11.15
C VAL A 341 16.83 28.66 -9.92
N THR A 342 16.05 29.59 -9.40
CA THR A 342 16.47 30.60 -8.41
C THR A 342 15.49 30.64 -7.23
N PRO A 343 15.76 31.44 -6.17
CA PRO A 343 14.77 31.68 -5.11
C PRO A 343 13.43 32.20 -5.62
N GLU A 344 13.40 32.90 -6.76
CA GLU A 344 12.16 33.34 -7.43
C GLU A 344 11.25 32.17 -7.81
N PHE A 345 11.79 31.04 -8.26
CA PHE A 345 10.98 29.87 -8.58
C PHE A 345 10.24 29.33 -7.34
N LEU A 346 10.93 29.21 -6.20
CA LEU A 346 10.31 28.78 -4.95
C LEU A 346 9.28 29.79 -4.45
N ASN A 347 9.60 31.09 -4.53
CA ASN A 347 8.67 32.19 -4.22
C ASN A 347 7.38 32.18 -5.07
N ASN A 348 7.37 31.50 -6.22
CA ASN A 348 6.20 31.42 -7.10
C ASN A 348 5.41 30.12 -6.92
N HIS A 349 6.04 29.03 -6.48
CA HIS A 349 5.47 27.68 -6.54
C HIS A 349 5.22 27.00 -5.17
N THR A 350 5.77 27.50 -4.05
CA THR A 350 5.50 26.94 -2.71
C THR A 350 4.24 27.56 -2.09
N LYS A 351 3.38 26.76 -1.43
CA LYS A 351 2.17 27.26 -0.74
C LYS A 351 2.48 28.46 0.16
N GLY A 352 1.60 29.45 0.12
CA GLY A 352 1.83 30.78 0.69
C GLY A 352 2.40 31.81 -0.29
N SER A 353 2.59 31.48 -1.58
CA SER A 353 3.10 32.38 -2.62
C SER A 353 2.13 33.49 -3.07
N SER A 354 1.51 34.21 -2.13
CA SER A 354 0.69 35.40 -2.36
C SER A 354 1.51 36.63 -2.77
N ARG A 355 2.18 36.57 -3.94
CA ARG A 355 2.66 37.78 -4.65
C ARG A 355 1.52 38.76 -5.02
N TYR A 356 0.27 38.37 -4.77
CA TYR A 356 -0.94 39.15 -5.05
C TYR A 356 -1.15 40.39 -4.15
N ASN A 357 -0.49 40.48 -2.98
CA ASN A 357 -0.71 41.57 -2.00
C ASN A 357 0.59 42.21 -1.45
N GLY A 358 1.70 42.14 -2.19
CA GLY A 358 2.92 42.89 -1.85
C GLY A 358 3.77 42.35 -0.68
N GLU A 359 3.57 41.10 -0.27
CA GLU A 359 4.37 40.45 0.77
C GLU A 359 5.84 40.25 0.35
N SER A 360 6.76 40.25 1.33
CA SER A 360 8.20 40.05 1.08
C SER A 360 8.53 38.67 0.54
N PRO A 361 9.57 38.52 -0.32
CA PRO A 361 10.02 37.22 -0.82
C PRO A 361 10.33 36.24 0.32
N GLN A 362 9.55 35.15 0.38
CA GLN A 362 9.62 34.11 1.41
C GLN A 362 10.86 33.24 1.31
N TRP A 363 11.54 33.20 0.15
CA TRP A 363 12.79 32.49 -0.11
C TRP A 363 13.87 33.45 -0.58
N ARG A 364 15.10 33.31 -0.07
CA ARG A 364 16.27 34.12 -0.44
C ARG A 364 17.50 33.23 -0.59
N ARG A 365 18.46 33.65 -1.44
CA ARG A 365 19.81 33.10 -1.41
C ARG A 365 20.53 33.68 -0.20
N ALA A 366 21.07 32.81 0.64
CA ALA A 366 21.99 33.17 1.71
C ALA A 366 23.42 32.76 1.31
N ASN A 367 24.31 33.75 1.29
CA ASN A 367 25.76 33.53 1.37
C ASN A 367 26.14 33.84 2.84
N PRO A 368 26.11 32.85 3.74
CA PRO A 368 26.22 33.15 5.18
C PRO A 368 27.62 33.66 5.53
N ALA A 369 27.66 34.69 6.38
CA ALA A 369 28.83 34.97 7.20
C ALA A 369 29.10 33.76 8.13
N PRO A 370 30.36 33.54 8.59
CA PRO A 370 30.67 32.34 9.39
C PRO A 370 29.82 32.21 10.66
N SER A 371 29.36 33.31 11.25
CA SER A 371 28.47 33.33 12.43
C SER A 371 27.00 32.93 12.15
N VAL A 372 26.64 32.67 10.89
CA VAL A 372 25.24 32.54 10.42
C VAL A 372 24.94 31.13 9.86
N GLY A 373 25.96 30.27 9.74
CA GLY A 373 25.92 29.03 8.96
C GLY A 373 25.00 27.91 9.47
N VAL A 374 25.48 27.15 10.45
CA VAL A 374 24.89 25.85 10.84
C VAL A 374 23.58 25.98 11.62
N GLU A 375 23.47 26.94 12.55
CA GLU A 375 22.28 27.10 13.40
C GLU A 375 21.02 27.45 12.62
N ILE A 376 21.13 28.25 11.55
CA ILE A 376 20.00 28.62 10.70
C ILE A 376 19.47 27.43 9.90
N ILE A 377 20.34 26.51 9.47
CA ILE A 377 19.91 25.27 8.82
C ILE A 377 19.11 24.43 9.81
N LYS A 378 19.60 24.23 11.04
CA LYS A 378 18.88 23.51 12.10
C LYS A 378 17.54 24.18 12.45
N LYS A 379 17.51 25.51 12.57
CA LYS A 379 16.28 26.30 12.81
C LYS A 379 15.23 26.13 11.70
N SER A 380 15.66 26.10 10.44
CA SER A 380 14.78 25.84 9.28
C SER A 380 14.18 24.44 9.33
N LEU A 381 15.02 23.42 9.55
CA LEU A 381 14.61 22.02 9.60
C LEU A 381 13.68 21.71 10.77
N ALA A 382 14.00 22.20 11.98
CA ALA A 382 13.16 22.07 13.17
C ALA A 382 11.79 22.79 13.04
N SER A 383 11.66 23.70 12.06
CA SER A 383 10.41 24.40 11.75
C SER A 383 9.67 23.82 10.53
N GLY A 384 10.14 22.71 9.96
CA GLY A 384 9.50 22.05 8.83
C GLY A 384 9.85 22.59 7.44
N ASP A 385 10.83 23.49 7.29
CA ASP A 385 11.24 24.05 5.99
C ASP A 385 12.63 23.49 5.55
N PRO A 386 12.74 22.68 4.47
CA PRO A 386 14.02 22.18 3.96
C PRO A 386 14.89 23.27 3.31
N VAL A 387 16.18 22.98 3.18
CA VAL A 387 17.20 23.93 2.69
C VAL A 387 17.85 23.41 1.41
N VAL A 388 17.77 24.17 0.31
CA VAL A 388 18.52 23.85 -0.91
C VAL A 388 19.95 24.36 -0.73
N PHE A 389 20.96 23.50 -0.86
CA PHE A 389 22.34 23.80 -0.52
C PHE A 389 23.27 23.64 -1.73
N PHE A 390 24.14 24.62 -1.96
CA PHE A 390 25.21 24.59 -2.96
C PHE A 390 26.54 24.29 -2.28
N GLY A 391 27.07 23.09 -2.54
CA GLY A 391 28.33 22.60 -2.01
C GLY A 391 29.49 22.75 -3.00
N LYS A 392 30.67 23.09 -2.46
CA LYS A 392 31.94 23.05 -3.19
C LYS A 392 32.52 21.64 -3.31
N PRO A 393 33.46 21.44 -4.24
CA PRO A 393 34.41 20.33 -4.21
C PRO A 393 35.00 20.09 -2.81
N GLY A 394 35.07 18.83 -2.41
CA GLY A 394 35.58 18.37 -1.13
C GLY A 394 34.58 18.39 0.03
N LEU A 395 33.43 19.07 -0.10
CA LEU A 395 32.40 19.09 0.95
C LEU A 395 31.84 17.67 1.16
N ILE A 396 31.04 17.18 0.21
CA ILE A 396 30.59 15.77 0.14
C ILE A 396 30.70 15.20 -1.28
N TYR A 397 30.87 16.05 -2.29
CA TYR A 397 31.18 15.69 -3.67
C TYR A 397 32.52 16.30 -4.07
N ASP A 398 33.14 15.76 -5.10
CA ASP A 398 34.45 16.20 -5.57
C ASP A 398 34.34 17.22 -6.72
N SER A 399 33.10 17.54 -7.13
CA SER A 399 32.68 18.64 -8.00
C SER A 399 31.92 19.72 -7.22
N GLN A 400 31.58 20.84 -7.88
CA GLN A 400 30.46 21.67 -7.40
C GLN A 400 29.16 20.89 -7.58
N HIS A 401 28.26 20.95 -6.60
CA HIS A 401 26.97 20.25 -6.64
C HIS A 401 25.92 21.00 -5.82
N ILE A 402 24.64 20.84 -6.16
CA ILE A 402 23.54 21.33 -5.34
C ILE A 402 22.55 20.20 -5.05
N PHE A 403 22.12 20.16 -3.79
CA PHE A 403 21.33 19.10 -3.15
C PHE A 403 20.34 19.72 -2.15
N VAL A 404 19.45 18.93 -1.57
CA VAL A 404 18.55 19.40 -0.50
C VAL A 404 18.96 18.81 0.83
N ILE A 405 19.15 19.65 1.85
CA ILE A 405 19.22 19.21 3.24
C ILE A 405 17.80 19.03 3.75
N THR A 406 17.50 17.82 4.21
CA THR A 406 16.16 17.37 4.59
C THR A 406 16.00 17.12 6.08
N GLY A 407 17.08 17.07 6.86
CA GLY A 407 17.00 16.84 8.30
C GLY A 407 18.34 16.96 9.02
N TYR A 408 18.33 16.81 10.34
CA TYR A 408 19.51 16.85 11.19
C TYR A 408 19.52 15.67 12.16
N ASP A 409 20.60 14.88 12.12
CA ASP A 409 20.94 13.83 13.07
C ASP A 409 21.85 14.40 14.17
N SER A 410 21.24 14.62 15.33
CA SER A 410 21.89 15.15 16.53
C SER A 410 22.94 14.20 17.14
N ALA A 411 22.77 12.88 16.97
CA ALA A 411 23.69 11.89 17.51
C ALA A 411 25.01 11.86 16.73
N ASN A 412 24.94 11.99 15.39
CA ASN A 412 26.11 12.03 14.52
C ASN A 412 26.60 13.46 14.19
N ARG A 413 25.98 14.51 14.76
CA ARG A 413 26.22 15.93 14.42
C ARG A 413 26.19 16.17 12.89
N ALA A 414 25.23 15.55 12.20
CA ALA A 414 25.23 15.43 10.74
C ALA A 414 23.87 15.76 10.11
N PHE A 415 23.89 16.13 8.84
CA PHE A 415 22.69 16.51 8.08
C PHE A 415 22.25 15.40 7.13
N TYR A 416 20.95 15.12 7.12
CA TYR A 416 20.31 14.26 6.13
C TYR A 416 20.19 15.02 4.80
N VAL A 417 20.48 14.34 3.69
CA VAL A 417 20.57 14.93 2.35
C VAL A 417 19.76 14.11 1.36
N ASN A 418 19.01 14.79 0.50
CA ASN A 418 18.53 14.27 -0.77
C ASN A 418 19.44 14.78 -1.89
N ASN A 419 20.20 13.87 -2.48
CA ASN A 419 21.14 14.12 -3.58
C ASN A 419 20.50 13.74 -4.92
N PRO A 420 20.17 14.69 -5.82
CA PRO A 420 19.88 14.37 -7.20
C PRO A 420 21.17 13.96 -7.91
N TYR A 421 21.25 12.69 -8.30
CA TYR A 421 22.38 12.11 -9.02
C TYR A 421 21.88 11.33 -10.25
N VAL A 422 22.56 11.43 -11.39
CA VAL A 422 22.21 10.70 -12.62
C VAL A 422 22.17 9.20 -12.37
N GLY A 423 20.98 8.60 -12.46
CA GLY A 423 20.74 7.18 -12.22
C GLY A 423 19.99 6.85 -10.91
N GLY A 424 19.80 7.82 -10.01
CA GLY A 424 18.94 7.66 -8.83
C GLY A 424 19.24 8.66 -7.71
N CYS A 425 18.22 9.06 -6.94
CA CYS A 425 18.45 9.90 -5.76
C CYS A 425 19.16 9.10 -4.66
N GLN A 426 20.23 9.65 -4.09
CA GLN A 426 20.72 9.21 -2.77
C GLN A 426 19.93 10.04 -1.74
N CYS A 427 18.80 9.49 -1.32
CA CYS A 427 17.76 10.19 -0.55
C CYS A 427 17.71 9.71 0.92
N ALA A 428 17.41 10.62 1.83
CA ALA A 428 17.19 10.31 3.24
C ALA A 428 15.91 9.47 3.46
N PRO A 429 15.81 8.65 4.53
CA PRO A 429 16.82 8.40 5.56
C PRO A 429 17.96 7.46 5.11
N SER A 430 17.87 6.86 3.92
CA SER A 430 18.75 5.74 3.51
C SER A 430 20.26 6.08 3.47
N THR A 431 20.62 7.36 3.29
CA THR A 431 22.01 7.81 3.32
C THR A 431 22.19 9.09 4.16
N THR A 432 22.83 8.98 5.32
CA THR A 432 23.57 10.12 5.94
C THR A 432 24.90 10.40 5.25
N LYS A 433 25.36 9.46 4.42
CA LYS A 433 26.63 9.46 3.69
C LYS A 433 26.43 9.46 2.16
N PRO A 434 25.81 10.49 1.55
CA PRO A 434 25.86 10.64 0.11
C PRO A 434 27.33 10.65 -0.35
N ASN A 435 27.65 9.93 -1.43
CA ASN A 435 29.04 9.71 -1.86
C ASN A 435 30.02 9.27 -0.73
N GLY A 436 29.52 8.52 0.26
CA GLY A 436 30.32 7.97 1.37
C GLY A 436 30.73 8.97 2.47
N LYS A 437 30.51 10.28 2.29
CA LYS A 437 30.96 11.35 3.19
C LYS A 437 29.79 11.88 4.03
N LEU A 438 29.91 11.89 5.37
CA LEU A 438 28.93 12.53 6.26
C LEU A 438 28.96 14.05 6.06
N LEU A 439 27.81 14.69 5.92
CA LEU A 439 27.68 16.15 5.96
C LEU A 439 27.56 16.63 7.42
N THR A 440 28.68 16.69 8.15
CA THR A 440 28.68 17.11 9.57
C THR A 440 28.56 18.62 9.75
N GLU A 441 28.15 19.08 10.95
CA GLU A 441 28.16 20.51 11.33
C GLU A 441 29.51 21.16 11.04
N ASP A 442 30.58 20.59 11.59
CA ASP A 442 31.95 21.11 11.49
C ASP A 442 32.41 21.20 10.02
N ARG A 443 31.96 20.25 9.19
CA ARG A 443 32.22 20.20 7.75
C ARG A 443 31.41 21.24 6.97
N ILE A 444 30.14 21.49 7.30
CA ILE A 444 29.40 22.63 6.73
C ILE A 444 30.09 23.94 7.14
N GLN A 445 30.43 24.07 8.43
CA GLN A 445 31.02 25.28 8.99
C GLN A 445 32.36 25.63 8.36
N HIS A 446 33.23 24.65 8.08
CA HIS A 446 34.50 24.87 7.37
C HIS A 446 34.31 25.47 5.97
N TYR A 447 33.19 25.19 5.30
CA TYR A 447 32.88 25.70 3.96
C TYR A 447 32.10 27.03 3.97
N PHE A 448 31.77 27.55 5.15
CA PHE A 448 31.18 28.87 5.36
C PHE A 448 32.22 29.86 5.94
N GLY A 449 32.41 31.01 5.27
CA GLY A 449 33.08 32.15 5.90
C GLY A 449 34.54 32.46 5.52
N GLY A 450 35.09 31.88 4.44
CA GLY A 450 36.05 32.61 3.60
C GLY A 450 37.44 32.00 3.37
N HIS A 451 37.63 31.49 2.15
CA HIS A 451 38.94 31.41 1.49
C HIS A 451 38.84 32.04 0.08
N GLY A 452 38.81 33.38 0.04
CA GLY A 452 39.11 34.25 -1.12
C GLY A 452 38.21 34.22 -2.38
N GLY A 453 37.60 33.08 -2.73
CA GLY A 453 36.90 32.90 -4.00
C GLY A 453 35.50 33.56 -4.04
N PRO A 454 35.04 34.08 -5.20
CA PRO A 454 33.81 34.87 -5.34
C PRO A 454 32.50 34.11 -5.05
N TYR A 455 32.56 32.78 -4.89
CA TYR A 455 31.45 31.95 -4.46
C TYR A 455 31.90 31.12 -3.26
N GLY A 456 31.27 31.33 -2.10
CA GLY A 456 31.30 30.38 -0.97
C GLY A 456 30.35 29.21 -1.21
N SER A 457 30.27 28.25 -0.27
CA SER A 457 29.05 27.44 -0.19
C SER A 457 27.89 28.38 0.16
N SER A 458 26.74 28.17 -0.47
CA SER A 458 25.56 29.04 -0.32
C SER A 458 24.29 28.19 -0.24
N MET A 459 23.18 28.80 0.17
CA MET A 459 21.90 28.09 0.27
C MET A 459 20.73 28.94 -0.19
N ILE A 460 19.62 28.29 -0.55
CA ILE A 460 18.31 28.92 -0.71
C ILE A 460 17.45 28.44 0.45
N ILE A 461 16.97 29.40 1.23
CA ILE A 461 16.34 29.18 2.53
C ILE A 461 15.20 30.18 2.73
N ARG A 462 14.27 29.87 3.64
CA ARG A 462 13.18 30.79 3.97
C ARG A 462 13.73 32.07 4.59
N ALA A 463 13.25 33.21 4.12
CA ALA A 463 13.72 34.54 4.54
C ALA A 463 13.53 34.81 6.04
N LYS A 464 12.53 34.18 6.69
CA LYS A 464 12.22 34.30 8.12
C LYS A 464 13.28 33.68 9.07
N TYR A 465 14.35 33.10 8.53
CA TYR A 465 15.47 32.57 9.31
C TYR A 465 16.75 33.41 9.22
N LEU A 466 16.82 34.32 8.25
CA LEU A 466 17.95 35.24 8.03
C LEU A 466 17.75 36.55 8.81
#